data_AF-A0A9P1PTQ2-F1
#
_entry.id   AF-A0A9P1PTQ2-F1
#
_cell.length_a   1.000
_cell.length_b   1.000
_cell.length_c   1.000
_cell.angle_alpha   90.00
_cell.angle_beta   90.00
_cell.angle_gamma   90.00
#
_symmetry.space_group_name_H-M   'P 1'
#
loop_
_entity.id
_entity.type
_entity.pdbx_description
1 polymer ?
#
loop_
_entity_poly.entity_id
_entity_poly.type
_entity_poly.pdbx_seq_one_letter_code
_entity_poly.pdbx_strand_id
1 'polypeptide(L)'
;MKPNKTKARVYSSDSLPEIMTLDINKLGRPYHKIPKIVGNYFAVIESQISLYFLKKYRINITLKDIKFKTDCHYKNVQTLSSQVGNIAFDIDRSLLLNILNDYYGLTKEKNNSSIEDNTPKTQTEERLKNKLSIEIADLILNQPMFGEPLVIKNNNATPIVNWSYRMDFLLKDYEDGGFTLLIDTPHVDRLLNTLHTEGREEKKTQTLSMAQFNQLVSQLPIRLTSQLSCNDLTFFDLMEIKEGDIIPASLPERFPVFIGKKPLFSAVVTESRGKLFLSEFNDKTNEITHD
;
A
#
# COMPACT_ATOMS: atom_id res chain seq x y z
N MET A 1 -28.59 -42.32 14.26
CA MET A 1 -27.35 -42.29 13.45
C MET A 1 -27.69 -42.54 11.99
N LYS A 2 -27.49 -41.55 11.12
CA LYS A 2 -27.31 -41.73 9.66
C LYS A 2 -26.25 -40.72 9.21
N PRO A 3 -25.09 -41.14 8.68
CA PRO A 3 -24.07 -40.22 8.21
C PRO A 3 -24.48 -39.62 6.87
N ASN A 4 -24.42 -38.29 6.78
CA ASN A 4 -24.69 -37.52 5.58
C ASN A 4 -23.51 -37.69 4.60
N LYS A 5 -23.65 -38.57 3.60
CA LYS A 5 -22.65 -38.72 2.53
C LYS A 5 -22.73 -37.51 1.61
N THR A 6 -21.80 -36.57 1.80
CA THR A 6 -21.53 -35.49 0.86
C THR A 6 -21.14 -36.11 -0.49
N LYS A 7 -22.01 -35.95 -1.49
CA LYS A 7 -21.75 -36.39 -2.87
C LYS A 7 -20.53 -35.63 -3.40
N ALA A 8 -19.46 -36.35 -3.72
CA ALA A 8 -18.32 -35.79 -4.45
C ALA A 8 -18.82 -35.23 -5.79
N ARG A 9 -18.71 -33.92 -5.98
CA ARG A 9 -19.01 -33.27 -7.25
C ARG A 9 -17.83 -33.50 -8.19
N VAL A 10 -18.02 -34.36 -9.18
CA VAL A 10 -17.09 -34.51 -10.30
C VAL A 10 -17.34 -33.33 -11.24
N TYR A 11 -16.37 -32.42 -11.32
CA TYR A 11 -16.40 -31.31 -12.27
C TYR A 11 -15.84 -31.80 -13.61
N SER A 12 -16.57 -31.56 -14.70
CA SER A 12 -16.08 -31.77 -16.06
C SER A 12 -14.92 -30.82 -16.36
N SER A 13 -13.95 -31.28 -17.16
CA SER A 13 -12.65 -30.63 -17.46
C SER A 13 -12.73 -29.14 -17.84
N ASP A 14 -13.86 -28.70 -18.38
CA ASP A 14 -14.04 -27.35 -18.94
C ASP A 14 -14.49 -26.32 -17.91
N SER A 15 -14.73 -26.72 -16.66
CA SER A 15 -15.26 -25.85 -15.59
C SER A 15 -14.47 -25.93 -14.28
N LEU A 16 -13.20 -26.32 -14.37
CA LEU A 16 -12.30 -26.23 -13.22
C LEU A 16 -11.90 -24.76 -13.03
N PRO A 17 -12.06 -24.17 -11.82
CA PRO A 17 -11.35 -22.93 -11.51
C PRO A 17 -9.86 -23.18 -11.75
N GLU A 18 -9.19 -22.26 -12.44
CA GLU A 18 -7.78 -22.36 -12.83
C GLU A 18 -6.94 -22.84 -11.65
N ILE A 19 -6.58 -24.13 -11.67
CA ILE A 19 -5.91 -24.77 -10.54
C ILE A 19 -4.48 -24.27 -10.55
N MET A 20 -4.13 -23.50 -9.53
CA MET A 20 -2.79 -22.95 -9.32
C MET A 20 -1.76 -24.07 -9.26
N THR A 21 -1.00 -24.25 -10.33
CA THR A 21 0.16 -25.17 -10.36
C THR A 21 1.27 -24.55 -9.52
N LEU A 22 1.52 -25.11 -8.33
CA LEU A 22 2.64 -24.72 -7.48
C LEU A 22 3.94 -25.17 -8.14
N ASP A 23 4.64 -24.25 -8.78
CA ASP A 23 6.00 -24.47 -9.26
C ASP A 23 6.97 -24.64 -8.07
N ILE A 24 7.98 -25.50 -8.20
CA ILE A 24 8.89 -25.90 -7.11
C ILE A 24 9.63 -24.67 -6.55
N ASN A 25 9.91 -23.69 -7.40
CA ASN A 25 10.54 -22.42 -7.04
C ASN A 25 9.64 -21.46 -6.23
N LYS A 26 8.34 -21.78 -6.12
CA LYS A 26 7.33 -20.97 -5.43
C LYS A 26 6.93 -21.53 -4.07
N LEU A 27 7.39 -22.73 -3.72
CA LEU A 27 7.19 -23.27 -2.39
C LEU A 27 7.82 -22.36 -1.33
N GLY A 28 7.02 -21.98 -0.33
CA GLY A 28 7.42 -21.07 0.74
C GLY A 28 7.30 -19.58 0.41
N ARG A 29 7.01 -19.18 -0.85
CA ARG A 29 6.83 -17.78 -1.23
C ARG A 29 5.33 -17.42 -1.31
N PRO A 30 4.84 -16.39 -0.59
CA PRO A 30 3.42 -16.09 -0.53
C PRO A 30 2.90 -15.28 -1.74
N TYR A 31 3.04 -15.81 -2.95
CA TYR A 31 2.61 -15.16 -4.22
C TYR A 31 1.13 -14.76 -4.20
N HIS A 32 0.28 -15.54 -3.52
CA HIS A 32 -1.14 -15.25 -3.32
C HIS A 32 -1.42 -13.96 -2.52
N LYS A 33 -0.41 -13.36 -1.89
CA LYS A 33 -0.55 -12.09 -1.15
C LYS A 33 -0.32 -10.86 -2.02
N ILE A 34 0.21 -10.98 -3.23
CA ILE A 34 0.37 -9.85 -4.16
C ILE A 34 -0.95 -9.10 -4.43
N PRO A 35 -2.09 -9.77 -4.69
CA PRO A 35 -3.37 -9.08 -4.85
C PRO A 35 -3.76 -8.26 -3.62
N LYS A 36 -3.43 -8.75 -2.42
CA LYS A 36 -3.70 -8.05 -1.16
C LYS A 36 -2.80 -6.82 -1.02
N ILE A 37 -1.51 -6.93 -1.34
CA ILE A 37 -0.57 -5.79 -1.33
C ILE A 37 -1.07 -4.71 -2.27
N VAL A 38 -1.31 -5.05 -3.55
CA VAL A 38 -1.74 -4.06 -4.56
C VAL A 38 -3.14 -3.52 -4.25
N GLY A 39 -4.05 -4.39 -3.78
CA GLY A 39 -5.40 -4.02 -3.38
C GLY A 39 -5.46 -3.01 -2.23
N ASN A 40 -4.57 -3.11 -1.24
CA ASN A 40 -4.46 -2.12 -0.15
C ASN A 40 -4.13 -0.71 -0.67
N TYR A 41 -3.52 -0.61 -1.85
CA TYR A 41 -3.14 0.65 -2.50
C TYR A 41 -4.03 1.00 -3.70
N PHE A 42 -5.12 0.27 -3.93
CA PHE A 42 -6.00 0.48 -5.09
C PHE A 42 -6.46 1.94 -5.19
N ALA A 43 -6.94 2.54 -4.09
CA ALA A 43 -7.42 3.93 -4.09
C ALA A 43 -6.31 4.94 -4.41
N VAL A 44 -5.07 4.67 -3.99
CA VAL A 44 -3.91 5.51 -4.30
C VAL A 44 -3.56 5.39 -5.78
N ILE A 45 -3.51 4.16 -6.30
CA ILE A 45 -3.21 3.87 -7.70
C ILE A 45 -4.29 4.48 -8.62
N GLU A 46 -5.57 4.30 -8.29
CA GLU A 46 -6.71 4.89 -9.01
C GLU A 46 -6.59 6.41 -9.09
N SER A 47 -6.35 7.08 -7.95
CA SER A 47 -6.20 8.54 -7.89
C SER A 47 -5.01 9.03 -8.73
N GLN A 48 -3.86 8.36 -8.61
CA GLN A 48 -2.65 8.72 -9.36
C GLN A 48 -2.82 8.52 -10.87
N ILE A 49 -3.44 7.42 -11.30
CA ILE A 49 -3.76 7.16 -12.71
C ILE A 49 -4.70 8.25 -13.24
N SER A 50 -5.77 8.55 -12.51
CA SER A 50 -6.75 9.56 -12.92
C SER A 50 -6.10 10.94 -13.07
N LEU A 51 -5.30 11.35 -12.07
CA LEU A 51 -4.55 12.61 -12.11
C LEU A 51 -3.52 12.66 -13.24
N TYR A 52 -2.85 11.55 -13.51
CA TYR A 52 -1.86 11.44 -14.58
C TYR A 52 -2.50 11.71 -15.95
N PHE A 53 -3.59 10.99 -16.28
CA PHE A 53 -4.27 11.15 -17.56
C PHE A 53 -4.95 12.52 -17.69
N LEU A 54 -5.52 13.04 -16.61
CA LEU A 54 -6.13 14.37 -16.60
C LEU A 54 -5.09 15.47 -16.84
N LYS A 55 -3.95 15.42 -16.14
CA LYS A 55 -2.91 16.47 -16.24
C LYS A 55 -2.14 16.41 -17.55
N LYS A 56 -1.75 15.23 -18.01
CA LYS A 56 -0.88 15.09 -19.19
C LYS A 56 -1.64 15.01 -20.51
N TYR A 57 -2.81 14.36 -20.50
CA TYR A 57 -3.55 14.08 -21.73
C TYR A 57 -4.93 14.75 -21.80
N ARG A 58 -5.37 15.42 -20.71
CA ARG A 58 -6.71 16.02 -20.57
C ARG A 58 -7.86 15.02 -20.70
N ILE A 59 -7.59 13.76 -20.34
CA ILE A 59 -8.57 12.68 -20.41
C ILE A 59 -8.99 12.32 -19.00
N ASN A 60 -10.31 12.25 -18.78
CA ASN A 60 -10.84 11.72 -17.54
C ASN A 60 -10.89 10.19 -17.64
N ILE A 61 -10.02 9.53 -16.90
CA ILE A 61 -9.95 8.07 -16.80
C ILE A 61 -10.07 7.68 -15.33
N THR A 62 -10.84 6.63 -15.07
CA THR A 62 -11.00 6.06 -13.73
C THR A 62 -10.66 4.57 -13.78
N LEU A 63 -9.95 4.07 -12.77
CA LEU A 63 -9.65 2.65 -12.64
C LEU A 63 -10.87 1.91 -12.09
N LYS A 64 -11.34 0.88 -12.79
CA LYS A 64 -12.48 0.07 -12.38
C LYS A 64 -12.07 -1.10 -11.49
N ASP A 65 -11.04 -1.83 -11.89
CA ASP A 65 -10.59 -3.05 -11.21
C ASP A 65 -9.16 -3.41 -11.63
N ILE A 66 -8.48 -4.24 -10.83
CA ILE A 66 -7.18 -4.84 -11.17
C ILE A 66 -7.30 -6.36 -11.09
N LYS A 67 -7.11 -7.04 -12.21
CA LYS A 67 -7.07 -8.51 -12.26
C LYS A 67 -5.64 -9.02 -12.20
N PHE A 68 -5.45 -10.17 -11.57
CA PHE A 68 -4.13 -10.73 -11.30
C PHE A 68 -4.00 -12.15 -11.87
N LYS A 69 -2.85 -12.45 -12.48
CA LYS A 69 -2.49 -13.79 -12.94
C LYS A 69 -1.03 -14.09 -12.64
N THR A 70 -0.74 -15.34 -12.28
CA THR A 70 0.60 -15.86 -12.02
C THR A 70 1.09 -16.70 -13.21
N ASP A 71 2.41 -16.82 -13.39
CA ASP A 71 3.03 -17.72 -14.40
C ASP A 71 2.46 -17.57 -15.80
N CYS A 72 2.37 -16.32 -16.25
CA CYS A 72 1.82 -16.02 -17.55
C CYS A 72 2.91 -16.07 -18.62
N HIS A 73 2.60 -16.77 -19.70
CA HIS A 73 3.33 -16.67 -20.95
C HIS A 73 2.67 -15.59 -21.81
N TYR A 74 3.36 -14.46 -22.01
CA TYR A 74 2.81 -13.29 -22.69
C TYR A 74 3.85 -12.69 -23.66
N LYS A 75 3.47 -12.58 -24.93
CA LYS A 75 4.33 -12.16 -26.06
C LYS A 75 3.95 -10.75 -26.52
N ASN A 76 4.86 -10.08 -27.25
CA ASN A 76 4.64 -8.78 -27.89
C ASN A 76 4.43 -7.58 -26.95
N VAL A 77 5.09 -7.62 -25.80
CA VAL A 77 5.10 -6.54 -24.80
C VAL A 77 6.25 -5.57 -25.00
N GLN A 78 6.04 -4.35 -24.55
CA GLN A 78 7.16 -3.44 -24.37
C GLN A 78 7.92 -3.83 -23.12
N THR A 79 9.18 -4.20 -23.27
CA THR A 79 10.04 -4.60 -22.15
C THR A 79 10.78 -3.38 -21.61
N LEU A 80 10.75 -3.26 -20.30
CA LEU A 80 11.45 -2.27 -19.51
C LEU A 80 12.43 -2.99 -18.58
N SER A 81 13.46 -2.29 -18.13
CA SER A 81 14.42 -2.78 -17.15
C SER A 81 14.47 -1.86 -15.95
N SER A 82 14.74 -2.45 -14.80
CA SER A 82 15.09 -1.77 -13.55
C SER A 82 16.42 -2.32 -13.04
N GLN A 83 16.93 -1.75 -11.94
CA GLN A 83 18.12 -2.29 -11.27
C GLN A 83 17.89 -3.67 -10.62
N VAL A 84 16.65 -4.14 -10.53
CA VAL A 84 16.28 -5.41 -9.88
C VAL A 84 15.95 -6.51 -10.90
N GLY A 85 15.46 -6.14 -12.09
CA GLY A 85 15.08 -7.11 -13.12
C GLY A 85 14.38 -6.46 -14.31
N ASN A 86 13.46 -7.18 -14.93
CA ASN A 86 12.66 -6.75 -16.07
C ASN A 86 11.19 -6.57 -15.70
N ILE A 87 10.57 -5.62 -16.39
CA ILE A 87 9.14 -5.29 -16.32
C ILE A 87 8.63 -5.31 -17.75
N ALA A 88 7.37 -5.66 -17.97
CA ALA A 88 6.74 -5.47 -19.26
C ALA A 88 5.47 -4.66 -19.13
N PHE A 89 5.19 -3.88 -20.16
CA PHE A 89 4.01 -3.07 -20.29
C PHE A 89 3.31 -3.37 -21.61
N ASP A 90 1.99 -3.50 -21.54
CA ASP A 90 1.12 -3.55 -22.70
C ASP A 90 -0.07 -2.63 -22.52
N ILE A 91 -0.61 -2.14 -23.63
CA ILE A 91 -1.81 -1.30 -23.63
C ILE A 91 -2.64 -1.65 -24.85
N ASP A 92 -3.95 -1.72 -24.66
CA ASP A 92 -4.86 -2.01 -25.75
C ASP A 92 -4.76 -0.92 -26.82
N ARG A 93 -4.66 -1.34 -28.09
CA ARG A 93 -4.50 -0.40 -29.20
C ARG A 93 -5.68 0.56 -29.32
N SER A 94 -6.90 0.08 -29.07
CA SER A 94 -8.11 0.89 -29.04
C SER A 94 -8.00 2.01 -27.99
N LEU A 95 -7.52 1.69 -26.78
CA LEU A 95 -7.29 2.66 -25.73
C LEU A 95 -6.19 3.67 -26.12
N LEU A 96 -5.08 3.19 -26.69
CA LEU A 96 -3.98 4.05 -27.14
C LEU A 96 -4.43 5.06 -28.21
N LEU A 97 -5.23 4.60 -29.18
CA LEU A 97 -5.79 5.45 -30.24
C LEU A 97 -6.82 6.44 -29.69
N ASN A 98 -7.67 6.01 -28.75
CA ASN A 98 -8.58 6.92 -28.07
C ASN A 98 -7.83 8.02 -27.30
N ILE A 99 -6.73 7.67 -26.62
CA ILE A 99 -5.87 8.65 -25.94
C ILE A 99 -5.29 9.65 -26.94
N LEU A 100 -4.84 9.19 -28.13
CA LEU A 100 -4.34 10.07 -29.18
C LEU A 100 -5.44 11.00 -29.72
N ASN A 101 -6.61 10.46 -30.04
CA ASN A 101 -7.72 11.23 -30.57
C ASN A 101 -8.18 12.32 -29.59
N ASP A 102 -8.32 11.96 -28.31
CA ASP A 102 -8.70 12.90 -27.26
C ASP A 102 -7.60 13.97 -27.03
N TYR A 103 -6.32 13.58 -27.11
CA TYR A 103 -5.19 14.50 -26.96
C TYR A 103 -5.11 15.53 -28.12
N TYR A 104 -5.39 15.10 -29.34
CA TYR A 104 -5.39 15.96 -30.53
C TYR A 104 -6.74 16.63 -30.83
N GLY A 105 -7.79 16.34 -30.04
CA GLY A 105 -9.12 16.90 -30.22
C GLY A 105 -9.81 16.44 -31.51
N LEU A 106 -9.45 15.26 -32.02
CA LEU A 106 -10.07 14.68 -33.21
C LEU A 106 -11.46 14.17 -32.82
N THR A 107 -12.49 14.56 -33.58
CA THR A 107 -13.87 14.17 -33.31
C THR A 107 -14.02 12.65 -33.27
N LYS A 108 -14.68 12.15 -32.22
CA LYS A 108 -15.15 10.76 -32.10
C LYS A 108 -16.25 10.51 -33.13
N GLU A 109 -15.94 10.55 -34.42
CA GLU A 109 -16.69 9.73 -35.37
C GLU A 109 -16.54 8.32 -34.83
N LYS A 110 -17.67 7.75 -34.39
CA LYS A 110 -17.70 6.44 -33.74
C LYS A 110 -16.93 5.46 -34.62
N ASN A 111 -15.70 5.14 -34.24
CA ASN A 111 -14.97 3.96 -34.70
C ASN A 111 -15.63 2.72 -34.08
N ASN A 112 -16.95 2.59 -34.29
CA ASN A 112 -17.73 1.37 -34.09
C ASN A 112 -17.61 0.56 -35.38
N SER A 113 -16.40 0.12 -35.65
CA SER A 113 -16.11 -0.94 -36.59
C SER A 113 -14.74 -1.42 -36.17
N SER A 114 -14.70 -2.64 -35.61
CA SER A 114 -13.50 -3.47 -35.47
C SER A 114 -12.26 -2.79 -36.03
N ILE A 115 -11.49 -2.11 -35.18
CA ILE A 115 -10.19 -1.56 -35.58
C ILE A 115 -9.37 -2.80 -35.94
N GLU A 116 -9.42 -3.17 -37.21
CA GLU A 116 -8.79 -4.38 -37.70
C GLU A 116 -7.29 -4.28 -37.40
N ASP A 117 -6.74 -5.36 -36.84
CA ASP A 117 -5.31 -5.58 -36.60
C ASP A 117 -4.44 -5.42 -37.88
N ASN A 118 -5.06 -5.15 -39.04
CA ASN A 118 -4.44 -5.04 -40.36
C ASN A 118 -3.84 -3.66 -40.69
N THR A 119 -4.06 -2.62 -39.88
CA THR A 119 -3.39 -1.32 -40.12
C THR A 119 -2.00 -1.28 -39.50
N PRO A 120 -0.95 -0.83 -40.22
CA PRO A 120 0.40 -0.78 -39.68
C PRO A 120 0.49 0.17 -38.48
N LYS A 121 1.23 -0.23 -37.45
CA LYS A 121 1.47 0.59 -36.26
C LYS A 121 2.18 1.88 -36.66
N THR A 122 1.61 3.02 -36.31
CA THR A 122 2.24 4.31 -36.61
C THR A 122 3.37 4.65 -35.65
N GLN A 123 4.32 5.47 -36.10
CA GLN A 123 5.44 5.91 -35.24
C GLN A 123 4.96 6.75 -34.04
N THR A 124 3.81 7.43 -34.17
CA THR A 124 3.20 8.21 -33.08
C THR A 124 2.61 7.29 -32.01
N GLU A 125 1.92 6.21 -32.41
CA GLU A 125 1.46 5.16 -31.49
C GLU A 125 2.62 4.56 -30.70
N GLU A 126 3.72 4.20 -31.37
CA GLU A 126 4.88 3.58 -30.72
C GLU A 126 5.56 4.53 -29.71
N ARG A 127 5.73 5.81 -30.09
CA ARG A 127 6.28 6.84 -29.18
C ARG A 127 5.39 7.04 -27.95
N LEU A 128 4.07 7.09 -28.13
CA LEU A 128 3.15 7.25 -27.01
C LEU A 128 3.16 6.00 -26.12
N LYS A 129 3.13 4.80 -26.70
CA LYS A 129 3.24 3.53 -25.94
C LYS A 129 4.52 3.51 -25.10
N ASN A 130 5.65 3.92 -25.68
CA ASN A 130 6.94 3.99 -24.97
C ASN A 130 6.93 5.01 -23.83
N LYS A 131 6.31 6.17 -24.04
CA LYS A 131 6.19 7.17 -22.98
C LYS A 131 5.28 6.68 -21.84
N LEU A 132 4.13 6.11 -22.18
CA LEU A 132 3.17 5.58 -21.22
C LEU A 132 3.78 4.43 -20.42
N SER A 133 4.52 3.52 -21.06
CA SER A 133 5.09 2.36 -20.38
C SER A 133 6.04 2.75 -19.27
N ILE A 134 6.97 3.68 -19.51
CA ILE A 134 7.91 4.15 -18.50
C ILE A 134 7.17 4.89 -17.39
N GLU A 135 6.31 5.85 -17.74
CA GLU A 135 5.68 6.73 -16.75
C GLU A 135 4.64 6.00 -15.89
N ILE A 136 3.87 5.07 -16.47
CA ILE A 136 2.88 4.26 -15.74
C ILE A 136 3.58 3.20 -14.89
N ALA A 137 4.62 2.53 -15.42
CA ALA A 137 5.38 1.57 -14.64
C ALA A 137 6.05 2.25 -13.43
N ASP A 138 6.60 3.45 -13.61
CA ASP A 138 7.18 4.26 -12.53
C ASP A 138 6.12 4.61 -11.48
N LEU A 139 4.98 5.15 -11.95
CA LEU A 139 3.86 5.51 -11.09
C LEU A 139 3.35 4.33 -10.26
N ILE A 140 3.26 3.13 -10.82
CA ILE A 140 2.71 1.96 -10.11
C ILE A 140 3.76 1.26 -9.25
N LEU A 141 4.99 1.08 -9.72
CA LEU A 141 6.00 0.26 -9.03
C LEU A 141 6.82 1.01 -7.98
N ASN A 142 6.80 2.34 -8.02
CA ASN A 142 7.49 3.22 -7.05
C ASN A 142 6.57 3.79 -5.98
N GLN A 143 5.46 3.10 -5.69
CA GLN A 143 4.69 3.37 -4.49
C GLN A 143 5.56 3.14 -3.25
N PRO A 144 5.44 3.97 -2.19
CA PRO A 144 6.36 3.95 -1.05
C PRO A 144 6.40 2.60 -0.31
N MET A 145 5.33 1.82 -0.40
CA MET A 145 5.23 0.49 0.23
C MET A 145 5.71 -0.66 -0.66
N PHE A 146 6.06 -0.39 -1.92
CA PHE A 146 6.50 -1.43 -2.86
C PHE A 146 8.02 -1.68 -2.79
N GLY A 147 8.70 -1.10 -1.80
CA GLY A 147 10.13 -1.25 -1.56
C GLY A 147 10.94 -0.07 -2.10
N GLU A 148 12.26 -0.27 -2.24
CA GLU A 148 13.17 0.77 -2.72
C GLU A 148 12.79 1.28 -4.12
N PRO A 149 12.94 2.58 -4.42
CA PRO A 149 12.54 3.15 -5.70
C PRO A 149 13.34 2.55 -6.86
N LEU A 150 12.65 2.20 -7.93
CA LEU A 150 13.16 1.64 -9.17
C LEU A 150 13.49 2.74 -10.17
N VAL A 151 14.62 2.61 -10.85
CA VAL A 151 14.95 3.41 -12.02
C VAL A 151 14.52 2.62 -13.25
N ILE A 152 13.36 2.94 -13.80
CA ILE A 152 12.78 2.22 -14.93
C ILE A 152 13.26 2.83 -16.26
N LYS A 153 13.78 1.99 -17.14
CA LYS A 153 14.29 2.38 -18.46
C LYS A 153 13.76 1.43 -19.53
N ASN A 154 13.77 1.87 -20.78
CA ASN A 154 13.41 1.01 -21.89
C ASN A 154 14.48 -0.10 -22.07
N ASN A 155 14.03 -1.32 -22.32
CA ASN A 155 14.92 -2.46 -22.53
C ASN A 155 14.72 -3.01 -23.95
N ASN A 156 15.78 -2.94 -24.76
CA ASN A 156 15.81 -3.46 -26.12
C ASN A 156 16.48 -4.85 -26.20
N ALA A 157 16.68 -5.53 -25.07
CA ALA A 157 17.27 -6.86 -25.00
C ALA A 157 16.34 -7.95 -25.56
N THR A 158 16.74 -9.21 -25.39
CA THR A 158 15.99 -10.37 -25.88
C THR A 158 14.55 -10.39 -25.36
N PRO A 159 13.57 -10.70 -26.23
CA PRO A 159 12.17 -10.69 -25.85
C PRO A 159 11.90 -11.72 -24.74
N ILE A 160 11.36 -11.23 -23.62
CA ILE A 160 10.98 -12.06 -22.48
C ILE A 160 9.53 -12.47 -22.65
N VAL A 161 9.28 -13.78 -22.62
CA VAL A 161 7.94 -14.35 -22.83
C VAL A 161 7.32 -14.92 -21.57
N ASN A 162 8.15 -15.29 -20.58
CA ASN A 162 7.69 -15.86 -19.33
C ASN A 162 7.77 -14.81 -18.23
N TRP A 163 6.62 -14.51 -17.64
CA TRP A 163 6.48 -13.49 -16.60
C TRP A 163 5.90 -14.11 -15.34
N SER A 164 6.50 -13.77 -14.20
CA SER A 164 6.13 -14.37 -12.92
C SER A 164 4.77 -13.89 -12.43
N TYR A 165 4.41 -12.66 -12.78
CA TYR A 165 3.15 -12.04 -12.37
C TYR A 165 2.64 -11.03 -13.40
N ARG A 166 1.33 -10.99 -13.58
CA ARG A 166 0.60 -10.10 -14.48
C ARG A 166 -0.52 -9.37 -13.73
N MET A 167 -0.60 -8.07 -13.96
CA MET A 167 -1.59 -7.15 -13.40
C MET A 167 -2.32 -6.46 -14.56
N ASP A 168 -3.61 -6.73 -14.72
CA ASP A 168 -4.47 -6.14 -15.74
C ASP A 168 -5.30 -5.01 -15.12
N PHE A 169 -5.08 -3.79 -15.56
CA PHE A 169 -5.77 -2.58 -15.08
C PHE A 169 -6.93 -2.27 -16.00
N LEU A 170 -8.15 -2.46 -15.50
CA LEU A 170 -9.39 -2.24 -16.25
C LEU A 170 -9.89 -0.82 -16.02
N LEU A 171 -10.17 -0.08 -17.10
CA LEU A 171 -10.62 1.31 -17.02
C LEU A 171 -12.15 1.41 -17.12
N LYS A 172 -12.72 2.40 -16.43
CA LYS A 172 -14.14 2.74 -16.54
C LYS A 172 -14.38 3.48 -17.86
N ASP A 173 -15.55 3.28 -18.46
CA ASP A 173 -15.99 3.89 -19.73
C ASP A 173 -15.22 3.44 -21.00
N TYR A 174 -14.34 2.44 -20.86
CA TYR A 174 -13.74 1.71 -21.98
C TYR A 174 -14.18 0.25 -21.87
N GLU A 175 -15.15 -0.15 -22.71
CA GLU A 175 -15.89 -1.44 -22.54
C GLU A 175 -14.98 -2.67 -22.49
N ASP A 176 -13.79 -2.63 -23.09
CA ASP A 176 -12.71 -3.64 -22.95
C ASP A 176 -11.30 -3.01 -23.02
N GLY A 177 -11.16 -1.74 -22.62
CA GLY A 177 -9.89 -1.01 -22.74
C GLY A 177 -9.14 -0.93 -21.41
N GLY A 178 -7.92 -1.44 -21.39
CA GLY A 178 -7.03 -1.40 -20.24
C GLY A 178 -5.56 -1.41 -20.62
N PHE A 179 -4.73 -1.56 -19.60
CA PHE A 179 -3.30 -1.79 -19.78
C PHE A 179 -2.84 -2.90 -18.84
N THR A 180 -1.77 -3.57 -19.24
CA THR A 180 -1.20 -4.70 -18.52
C THR A 180 0.20 -4.36 -18.06
N LEU A 181 0.50 -4.64 -16.80
CA LEU A 181 1.84 -4.59 -16.24
C LEU A 181 2.28 -6.00 -15.84
N LEU A 182 3.42 -6.44 -16.34
CA LEU A 182 4.01 -7.74 -16.01
C LEU A 182 5.35 -7.53 -15.31
N ILE A 183 5.63 -8.40 -14.35
CA ILE A 183 6.86 -8.33 -13.55
C ILE A 183 7.49 -9.72 -13.42
N ASP A 184 8.81 -9.75 -13.37
CA ASP A 184 9.60 -10.96 -13.19
C ASP A 184 9.78 -11.33 -11.70
N THR A 185 10.42 -12.47 -11.45
CA THR A 185 10.60 -13.01 -10.09
C THR A 185 11.29 -12.04 -9.13
N PRO A 186 12.40 -11.37 -9.49
CA PRO A 186 13.03 -10.36 -8.65
C PRO A 186 12.07 -9.23 -8.20
N HIS A 187 11.20 -8.75 -9.09
CA HIS A 187 10.22 -7.73 -8.72
C HIS A 187 9.11 -8.27 -7.81
N VAL A 188 8.67 -9.51 -8.03
CA VAL A 188 7.72 -10.17 -7.13
C VAL A 188 8.32 -10.32 -5.74
N ASP A 189 9.57 -10.76 -5.64
CA ASP A 189 10.27 -10.90 -4.36
C ASP A 189 10.43 -9.55 -3.65
N ARG A 190 10.73 -8.46 -4.40
CA ARG A 190 10.73 -7.09 -3.86
C ARG A 190 9.38 -6.74 -3.22
N LEU A 191 8.27 -7.01 -3.90
CA LEU A 191 6.92 -6.76 -3.37
C LEU A 191 6.58 -7.67 -2.18
N LEU A 192 6.99 -8.94 -2.19
CA LEU A 192 6.72 -9.85 -1.08
C LEU A 192 7.55 -9.52 0.17
N ASN A 193 8.77 -9.00 -0.01
CA ASN A 193 9.64 -8.60 1.10
C ASN A 193 9.03 -7.48 1.95
N THR A 194 8.17 -6.63 1.39
CA THR A 194 7.52 -5.56 2.15
C THR A 194 6.50 -6.11 3.16
N LEU A 195 5.85 -7.24 2.85
CA LEU A 195 5.00 -7.97 3.80
C LEU A 195 5.81 -8.61 4.93
N HIS A 196 7.03 -9.05 4.64
CA HIS A 196 7.91 -9.57 5.67
C HIS A 196 8.38 -8.45 6.59
N THR A 197 8.49 -7.21 6.11
CA THR A 197 8.81 -6.03 6.93
C THR A 197 7.65 -5.61 7.84
N GLU A 198 6.39 -5.79 7.43
CA GLU A 198 5.23 -5.59 8.32
C GLU A 198 5.16 -6.62 9.46
N GLY A 199 5.65 -7.84 9.23
CA GLY A 199 5.68 -8.92 10.23
C GLY A 199 6.99 -9.05 11.02
N ARG A 200 8.06 -8.38 10.58
CA ARG A 200 9.36 -8.29 11.27
C ARG A 200 9.63 -6.83 11.56
N GLU A 201 9.25 -6.40 12.75
CA GLU A 201 9.92 -5.28 13.42
C GLU A 201 11.39 -5.66 13.71
N GLU A 202 12.22 -5.75 12.67
CA GLU A 202 13.67 -5.71 12.80
C GLU A 202 14.14 -4.38 12.23
N LYS A 203 14.35 -3.46 13.16
CA LYS A 203 15.00 -2.15 13.04
C LYS A 203 16.11 -2.15 11.96
N LYS A 204 15.80 -1.71 10.75
CA LYS A 204 16.79 -1.06 9.90
C LYS A 204 16.62 0.43 10.07
N THR A 205 17.58 1.02 10.77
CA THR A 205 17.74 2.45 10.99
C THR A 205 17.80 3.16 9.64
N GLN A 206 16.66 3.56 9.10
CA GLN A 206 16.62 4.66 8.15
C GLN A 206 17.05 5.89 8.94
N THR A 207 18.25 6.38 8.67
CA THR A 207 18.68 7.71 9.12
C THR A 207 17.77 8.72 8.42
N LEU A 208 16.67 9.05 9.08
CA LEU A 208 15.84 10.21 8.76
C LEU A 208 16.78 11.42 8.72
N SER A 209 16.65 12.28 7.70
CA SER A 209 17.32 13.59 7.73
C SER A 209 16.93 14.30 9.03
N MET A 210 17.86 15.01 9.67
CA MET A 210 17.62 15.68 10.96
C MET A 210 16.37 16.59 10.90
N ALA A 211 16.09 17.20 9.75
CA ALA A 211 14.88 17.99 9.52
C ALA A 211 13.60 17.13 9.52
N GLN A 212 13.63 15.95 8.88
CA GLN A 212 12.50 15.02 8.84
C GLN A 212 12.25 14.39 10.21
N PHE A 213 13.31 14.06 10.95
CA PHE A 213 13.21 13.56 12.32
C PHE A 213 12.59 14.61 13.24
N ASN A 214 13.08 15.85 13.22
CA ASN A 214 12.53 16.94 14.04
C ASN A 214 11.06 17.23 13.71
N GLN A 215 10.69 17.17 12.43
CA GLN A 215 9.30 17.34 12.01
C GLN A 215 8.41 16.18 12.49
N LEU A 216 8.88 14.93 12.44
CA LEU A 216 8.15 13.77 12.95
C LEU A 216 8.01 13.80 14.49
N VAL A 217 9.07 14.16 15.21
CA VAL A 217 9.06 14.26 16.68
C VAL A 217 8.11 15.38 17.13
N SER A 218 8.12 16.53 16.45
CA SER A 218 7.23 17.66 16.79
C SER A 218 5.75 17.39 16.47
N GLN A 219 5.46 16.49 15.52
CA GLN A 219 4.10 16.12 15.15
C GLN A 219 3.60 14.84 15.85
N LEU A 220 4.44 14.19 16.67
CA LEU A 220 4.07 12.95 17.34
C LEU A 220 2.99 13.24 18.40
N PRO A 221 1.79 12.64 18.30
CA PRO A 221 0.77 12.80 19.32
C PRO A 221 1.18 12.03 20.59
N ILE A 222 1.63 12.76 21.61
CA ILE A 222 1.99 12.18 22.91
C ILE A 222 0.81 12.32 23.86
N ARG A 223 0.39 11.20 24.46
CA ARG A 223 -0.58 11.20 25.55
C ARG A 223 0.15 11.18 26.89
N LEU A 224 0.01 12.27 27.64
CA LEU A 224 0.47 12.36 29.02
C LEU A 224 -0.64 11.88 29.95
N THR A 225 -0.30 11.03 30.90
CA THR A 225 -1.23 10.53 31.93
C THR A 225 -0.63 10.76 33.30
N SER A 226 -1.44 11.12 34.29
CA SER A 226 -1.00 11.22 35.68
C SER A 226 -1.98 10.46 36.57
N GLN A 227 -1.45 9.75 37.56
CA GLN A 227 -2.26 9.04 38.53
C GLN A 227 -2.43 9.94 39.76
N LEU A 228 -3.68 10.34 40.02
CA LEU A 228 -4.00 11.26 41.12
C LEU A 228 -4.06 10.54 42.47
N SER A 229 -4.66 9.36 42.51
CA SER A 229 -4.75 8.58 43.73
C SER A 229 -4.72 7.09 43.41
N CYS A 230 -4.12 6.33 44.32
CA CYS A 230 -4.13 4.89 44.34
C CYS A 230 -4.36 4.49 45.79
N ASN A 231 -5.47 3.81 46.05
CA ASN A 231 -5.79 3.29 47.37
C ASN A 231 -5.81 1.76 47.28
N ASP A 232 -5.03 1.12 48.14
CA ASP A 232 -5.02 -0.33 48.27
C ASP A 232 -6.08 -0.72 49.30
N LEU A 233 -7.19 -1.30 48.84
CA LEU A 233 -8.29 -1.80 49.66
C LEU A 233 -8.28 -3.33 49.68
N THR A 234 -8.62 -3.93 50.82
CA THR A 234 -8.80 -5.37 50.86
C THR A 234 -10.11 -5.77 50.18
N PHE A 235 -10.22 -7.04 49.78
CA PHE A 235 -11.46 -7.54 49.19
C PHE A 235 -12.66 -7.42 50.15
N PHE A 236 -12.42 -7.57 51.46
CA PHE A 236 -13.46 -7.41 52.47
C PHE A 236 -13.96 -5.96 52.51
N ASP A 237 -13.05 -4.98 52.55
CA ASP A 237 -13.40 -3.56 52.56
C ASP A 237 -14.20 -3.18 51.30
N LEU A 238 -13.79 -3.69 50.12
CA LEU A 238 -14.50 -3.48 48.86
C LEU A 238 -15.94 -4.01 48.88
N MET A 239 -16.19 -5.12 49.57
CA MET A 239 -17.51 -5.73 49.67
C MET A 239 -18.44 -4.98 50.62
N GLU A 240 -17.91 -4.18 51.54
CA GLU A 240 -18.68 -3.41 52.52
C GLU A 240 -19.05 -2.00 52.05
N ILE A 241 -18.39 -1.48 51.00
CA ILE A 241 -18.66 -0.15 50.44
C ILE A 241 -20.10 -0.04 49.93
N LYS A 242 -20.80 1.00 50.38
CA LYS A 242 -22.16 1.36 49.96
C LYS A 242 -22.19 2.73 49.30
N GLU A 243 -23.27 2.99 48.57
CA GLU A 243 -23.53 4.32 48.01
C GLU A 243 -23.57 5.37 49.12
N GLY A 244 -22.73 6.40 49.01
CA GLY A 244 -22.59 7.46 50.01
C GLY A 244 -21.35 7.33 50.90
N ASP A 245 -20.64 6.20 50.85
CA ASP A 245 -19.39 6.03 51.60
C ASP A 245 -18.26 6.90 51.04
N ILE A 246 -17.47 7.48 51.95
CA ILE A 246 -16.35 8.38 51.61
C ILE A 246 -15.07 7.56 51.63
N ILE A 247 -14.42 7.43 50.47
CA ILE A 247 -13.12 6.77 50.35
C ILE A 247 -12.03 7.81 50.64
N PRO A 248 -11.24 7.67 51.71
CA PRO A 248 -10.16 8.61 52.00
C PRO A 248 -9.08 8.49 50.93
N ALA A 249 -8.69 9.60 50.32
CA ALA A 249 -7.61 9.65 49.33
C ALA A 249 -6.54 10.64 49.80
N SER A 250 -5.32 10.16 50.00
CA SER A 250 -4.17 11.01 50.26
C SER A 250 -3.59 11.49 48.94
N LEU A 251 -3.69 12.79 48.69
CA LEU A 251 -3.16 13.41 47.48
C LEU A 251 -1.75 13.96 47.74
N PRO A 252 -0.73 13.55 46.97
CA PRO A 252 0.59 14.16 47.07
C PRO A 252 0.58 15.61 46.55
N GLU A 253 1.53 16.41 47.01
CA GLU A 253 1.68 17.81 46.56
C GLU A 253 2.07 17.91 45.07
N ARG A 254 2.81 16.92 44.56
CA ARG A 254 3.19 16.79 43.15
C ARG A 254 2.89 15.39 42.63
N PHE A 255 2.37 15.33 41.42
CA PHE A 255 1.95 14.11 40.75
C PHE A 255 2.93 13.73 39.64
N PRO A 256 3.37 12.47 39.57
CA PRO A 256 4.17 12.00 38.46
C PRO A 256 3.34 12.00 37.18
N VAL A 257 3.93 12.49 36.10
CA VAL A 257 3.36 12.50 34.75
C VAL A 257 4.07 11.44 33.92
N PHE A 258 3.31 10.60 33.25
CA PHE A 258 3.78 9.43 32.53
C PHE A 258 3.54 9.56 31.03
N ILE A 259 4.44 9.01 30.24
CA ILE A 259 4.19 8.59 28.86
C ILE A 259 4.11 7.06 28.87
N GLY A 260 2.92 6.53 28.61
CA GLY A 260 2.68 5.09 28.76
C GLY A 260 2.91 4.63 30.20
N LYS A 261 3.97 3.85 30.44
CA LYS A 261 4.34 3.32 31.77
C LYS A 261 5.58 3.99 32.37
N LYS A 262 6.21 4.94 31.68
CA LYS A 262 7.45 5.59 32.14
C LYS A 262 7.16 6.96 32.74
N PRO A 263 7.64 7.25 33.96
CA PRO A 263 7.54 8.59 34.54
C PRO A 263 8.47 9.54 33.77
N LEU A 264 7.97 10.74 33.47
CA LEU A 264 8.68 11.77 32.72
C LEU A 264 9.13 12.92 33.64
N PHE A 265 8.17 13.58 34.29
CA PHE A 265 8.41 14.66 35.26
C PHE A 265 7.30 14.68 36.31
N SER A 266 7.39 15.58 37.29
CA SER A 266 6.34 15.81 38.28
C SER A 266 5.67 17.16 38.09
N ALA A 267 4.34 17.21 38.20
CA ALA A 267 3.54 18.42 38.04
C ALA A 267 2.56 18.60 39.21
N VAL A 268 2.14 19.84 39.43
CA VAL A 268 1.05 20.17 40.34
C VAL A 268 -0.26 20.08 39.58
N VAL A 269 -1.30 19.52 40.20
CA VAL A 269 -2.64 19.46 39.59
C VAL A 269 -3.45 20.65 40.10
N THR A 270 -3.93 21.47 39.18
CA THR A 270 -4.77 22.64 39.49
C THR A 270 -6.13 22.51 38.83
N GLU A 271 -7.16 23.04 39.48
CA GLU A 271 -8.52 23.08 38.93
C GLU A 271 -8.77 24.43 38.25
N SER A 272 -9.39 24.39 37.07
CA SER A 272 -9.90 25.58 36.40
C SER A 272 -11.15 25.25 35.60
N ARG A 273 -12.28 25.89 35.95
CA ARG A 273 -13.58 25.77 35.28
C ARG A 273 -14.09 24.32 35.18
N GLY A 274 -13.96 23.56 36.26
CA GLY A 274 -14.39 22.16 36.38
C GLY A 274 -13.45 21.16 35.68
N LYS A 275 -12.25 21.59 35.27
CA LYS A 275 -11.25 20.72 34.63
C LYS A 275 -9.96 20.74 35.42
N LEU A 276 -9.29 19.59 35.48
CA LEU A 276 -7.98 19.46 36.09
C LEU A 276 -6.88 19.68 35.03
N PHE A 277 -5.90 20.49 35.38
CA PHE A 277 -4.74 20.82 34.56
C PHE A 277 -3.47 20.43 35.29
N LEU A 278 -2.45 20.03 34.53
CA LEU A 278 -1.10 19.85 35.02
C LEU A 278 -0.36 21.19 34.86
N SER A 279 0.18 21.72 35.96
CA SER A 279 0.88 23.00 36.05
C SER A 279 2.22 22.84 36.80
N GLU A 280 3.10 23.83 36.68
CA GLU A 280 4.44 23.85 37.31
C GLU A 280 5.30 22.61 37.00
N PHE A 281 5.80 22.56 35.77
CA PHE A 281 6.76 21.54 35.32
C PHE A 281 8.11 21.77 36.01
N ASN A 282 8.51 20.87 36.90
CA ASN A 282 9.82 20.92 37.54
C ASN A 282 10.69 19.77 37.03
N ASP A 283 11.69 20.11 36.22
CA ASP A 283 12.70 19.18 35.73
C ASP A 283 13.81 19.06 36.79
N LYS A 284 13.82 17.95 37.52
CA LYS A 284 15.08 17.44 38.09
C LYS A 284 15.66 16.42 37.12
N THR A 285 16.00 16.87 35.92
CA THR A 285 16.84 16.10 35.01
C THR A 285 18.26 16.18 35.59
N ASN A 286 18.73 15.08 36.17
CA ASN A 286 20.16 14.91 36.44
C ASN A 286 20.88 14.91 35.09
N GLU A 287 21.35 16.09 34.66
CA GLU A 287 22.35 16.17 33.61
C GLU A 287 23.63 15.53 34.14
N ILE A 288 23.88 14.28 33.73
CA ILE A 288 25.21 13.68 33.82
C ILE A 288 26.02 14.36 32.71
N THR A 289 26.73 15.42 33.06
CA THR A 289 27.87 15.91 32.28
C THR A 289 28.92 14.80 32.23
N HIS A 290 29.22 14.30 31.04
CA HIS A 290 30.47 13.59 30.77
C HIS A 290 31.48 14.63 30.31
N ASP A 291 32.53 14.81 31.12
CA ASP A 291 33.82 15.36 30.69
C ASP A 291 34.51 14.42 29.68
#